data_AF-A0A6C0EHT0-F1
#
_entry.id   AF-A0A6C0EHT0-F1
#
_cell.length_a   1.000
_cell.length_b   1.000
_cell.length_c   1.000
_cell.angle_alpha   90.00
_cell.angle_beta   90.00
_cell.angle_gamma   90.00
#
_symmetry.space_group_name_H-M   'P 1'
#
loop_
_entity.id
_entity.type
_entity.pdbx_description
1 polymer ?
#
loop_
_entity_poly.entity_id
_entity_poly.type
_entity_poly.pdbx_seq_one_letter_code
_entity_poly.pdbx_strand_id
1 'polypeptide(L)'
;MQSDIESFFDDKEEIDEATFYDIIEYGIHVSELYMESYVSNMANYNFDDDFEENIMQMIIEQYGKQYNLYMFHDEDIESDDLYIDVIMEEIKKQVFTHIVPRRGYTKTFIRHPPNILRICQQLEILRNKPQPEQRTPAWYETRHNLITASNAWKCFESQSKQNEIVYEKCQPLEEKSSTNNLFVNTNSSLHWGQKYEPLSTQLYEYLYSTQVEDFGCIVHDTHKFLGASPDGIVVKEECQRYGRMLEIKNIVNREITQIPKKEYWIQMQLQMEVCDLNECDFLETKFVEYEDANAFYEDGANFNCTNEILYKGAFLMFMNNNIPKYFYPEFHITKEKYEIWESKILEENTDMHFIKTNYWKLEKYSNILVLRNKKWFESTIEQVRNIWSQVLYERGNGYLHRAPNKRERRPTIDLTEETKELSDKPDSNNQCFIVDSSDDEKSVGEKSSVLETNKEDEPEQTIEIVNAVEEETKKKEKKEKKEKKEKKNIPINSFKVNTSTLDTISTEEFIASIVKETK
;
A
#
# COMPACT_ATOMS: atom_id res chain seq x y z
N MET A 1 30.75 -6.37 2.27
CA MET A 1 31.08 -6.48 0.83
C MET A 1 32.33 -7.33 0.60
N GLN A 2 33.43 -7.13 1.32
CA GLN A 2 34.61 -8.01 1.24
C GLN A 2 34.66 -9.04 2.40
N SER A 3 34.11 -8.68 3.58
CA SER A 3 34.16 -9.52 4.79
C SER A 3 33.28 -10.77 4.75
N ASP A 4 32.17 -10.73 4.02
CA ASP A 4 31.16 -11.81 4.04
C ASP A 4 31.37 -12.81 2.89
N ILE A 5 32.16 -12.41 1.89
CA ILE A 5 32.56 -13.24 0.75
C ILE A 5 33.80 -14.07 1.10
N GLU A 6 34.73 -13.51 1.89
CA GLU A 6 35.98 -14.19 2.27
C GLU A 6 35.78 -15.41 3.19
N SER A 7 34.66 -15.51 3.92
CA SER A 7 34.36 -16.68 4.76
C SER A 7 33.69 -17.85 4.03
N PHE A 8 33.43 -17.71 2.73
CA PHE A 8 32.68 -18.66 1.91
C PHE A 8 33.56 -19.74 1.23
N PHE A 9 34.90 -19.64 1.34
CA PHE A 9 35.85 -20.40 0.52
C PHE A 9 36.87 -21.25 1.32
N ASP A 10 36.46 -21.93 2.39
CA ASP A 10 37.33 -22.82 3.18
C ASP A 10 36.77 -24.27 3.22
N ASP A 11 37.15 -25.05 2.18
CA ASP A 11 37.35 -26.52 2.06
C ASP A 11 36.31 -27.41 1.30
N LYS A 12 36.72 -27.72 0.04
CA LYS A 12 36.46 -28.89 -0.87
C LYS A 12 35.22 -28.93 -1.78
N GLU A 13 35.53 -28.92 -3.10
CA GLU A 13 34.63 -28.77 -4.28
C GLU A 13 33.82 -27.46 -4.28
N GLU A 14 34.36 -26.43 -3.63
CA GLU A 14 33.79 -25.09 -3.62
C GLU A 14 33.79 -24.49 -5.04
N ILE A 15 32.67 -23.87 -5.38
CA ILE A 15 32.56 -22.99 -6.55
C ILE A 15 33.65 -21.94 -6.43
N ASP A 16 34.63 -21.94 -7.34
CA ASP A 16 35.66 -20.90 -7.30
C ASP A 16 35.05 -19.52 -7.58
N GLU A 17 35.73 -18.46 -7.16
CA GLU A 17 35.24 -17.08 -7.27
C GLU A 17 34.83 -16.74 -8.72
N ALA A 18 35.60 -17.18 -9.72
CA ALA A 18 35.30 -16.92 -11.12
C ALA A 18 33.99 -17.60 -11.56
N THR A 19 33.82 -18.87 -11.19
CA THR A 19 32.60 -19.64 -11.48
C THR A 19 31.40 -19.04 -10.77
N PHE A 20 31.56 -18.56 -9.54
CA PHE A 20 30.48 -17.91 -8.80
C PHE A 20 29.95 -16.68 -9.55
N TYR A 21 30.86 -15.84 -10.04
CA TYR A 21 30.49 -14.70 -10.88
C TYR A 21 29.89 -15.12 -12.23
N ASP A 22 30.41 -16.17 -12.87
CA ASP A 22 29.84 -16.69 -14.12
C ASP A 22 28.38 -17.17 -13.93
N ILE A 23 28.08 -17.83 -12.81
CA ILE A 23 26.72 -18.26 -12.47
C ILE A 23 25.82 -17.05 -12.23
N ILE A 24 26.29 -16.02 -11.51
CA ILE A 24 25.54 -14.78 -11.29
C ILE A 24 25.28 -14.06 -12.61
N GLU A 25 26.29 -13.92 -13.48
CA GLU A 25 26.13 -13.26 -14.78
C GLU A 25 25.11 -14.01 -15.65
N TYR A 26 25.19 -15.35 -15.68
CA TYR A 26 24.17 -16.17 -16.32
C TYR A 26 22.78 -15.94 -15.72
N GLY A 27 22.67 -15.95 -14.39
CA GLY A 27 21.44 -15.69 -13.64
C GLY A 27 20.81 -14.34 -13.94
N ILE A 28 21.62 -13.28 -14.02
CA ILE A 28 21.20 -11.94 -14.42
C ILE A 28 20.72 -11.96 -15.87
N HIS A 29 21.46 -12.60 -16.79
CA HIS A 29 21.09 -12.67 -18.19
C HIS A 29 19.75 -13.39 -18.40
N VAL A 30 19.52 -14.54 -17.76
CA VAL A 30 18.23 -15.23 -17.85
C VAL A 30 17.10 -14.43 -17.18
N SER A 31 17.41 -13.68 -16.12
CA SER A 31 16.47 -12.76 -15.49
C SER A 31 16.07 -11.61 -16.42
N GLU A 32 17.01 -11.06 -17.20
CA GLU A 32 16.71 -10.04 -18.23
C GLU A 32 15.71 -10.58 -19.26
N LEU A 33 15.98 -11.77 -19.83
CA LEU A 33 15.11 -12.43 -20.80
C LEU A 33 13.73 -12.74 -20.20
N TYR A 34 13.68 -13.16 -18.94
CA TYR A 34 12.44 -13.37 -18.22
C TYR A 34 11.64 -12.08 -18.11
N MET A 35 12.27 -10.97 -17.71
CA MET A 35 11.59 -9.67 -17.59
C MET A 35 11.12 -9.14 -18.94
N GLU A 36 11.87 -9.33 -20.03
CA GLU A 36 11.40 -8.94 -21.37
C GLU A 36 10.09 -9.64 -21.76
N SER A 37 9.92 -10.90 -21.34
CA SER A 37 8.75 -11.71 -21.68
C SER A 37 7.58 -11.54 -20.70
N TYR A 38 7.89 -11.33 -19.42
CA TYR A 38 6.92 -11.48 -18.32
C TYR A 38 6.82 -10.27 -17.39
N VAL A 39 7.39 -9.11 -17.73
CA VAL A 39 7.28 -7.89 -16.87
C VAL A 39 5.83 -7.52 -16.55
N SER A 40 4.88 -7.78 -17.46
CA SER A 40 3.45 -7.52 -17.21
C SER A 40 2.87 -8.34 -16.04
N ASN A 41 3.44 -9.52 -15.77
CA ASN A 41 3.05 -10.41 -14.67
C ASN A 41 3.47 -9.89 -13.29
N MET A 42 4.32 -8.85 -13.21
CA MET A 42 4.74 -8.25 -11.93
C MET A 42 3.59 -7.76 -11.06
N ALA A 43 2.42 -7.52 -11.64
CA ALA A 43 1.23 -7.17 -10.89
C ALA A 43 0.70 -8.33 -10.03
N ASN A 44 0.98 -9.58 -10.40
CA ASN A 44 0.49 -10.77 -9.71
C ASN A 44 1.03 -10.87 -8.28
N TYR A 45 0.26 -11.50 -7.40
CA TYR A 45 0.59 -11.59 -5.97
C TYR A 45 1.83 -12.46 -5.72
N ASN A 46 1.96 -13.60 -6.41
CA ASN A 46 3.06 -14.56 -6.28
C ASN A 46 4.24 -14.27 -7.23
N PHE A 47 4.32 -13.08 -7.84
CA PHE A 47 5.31 -12.84 -8.89
C PHE A 47 6.76 -13.04 -8.41
N ASP A 48 7.08 -12.58 -7.20
CA ASP A 48 8.45 -12.68 -6.67
C ASP A 48 8.85 -14.15 -6.47
N ASP A 49 7.93 -15.00 -5.97
CA ASP A 49 8.11 -16.45 -5.82
C ASP A 49 8.23 -17.14 -7.19
N ASP A 50 7.30 -16.85 -8.11
CA ASP A 50 7.31 -17.39 -9.47
C ASP A 50 8.63 -17.03 -10.19
N PHE A 51 9.11 -15.79 -10.03
CA PHE A 51 10.38 -15.35 -10.60
C PHE A 51 11.55 -16.13 -10.00
N GLU A 52 11.62 -16.22 -8.67
CA GLU A 52 12.69 -16.91 -7.97
C GLU A 52 12.77 -18.39 -8.36
N GLU A 53 11.65 -19.11 -8.33
CA GLU A 53 11.58 -20.53 -8.72
C GLU A 53 12.04 -20.75 -10.17
N ASN A 54 11.59 -19.92 -11.11
CA ASN A 54 11.96 -20.06 -12.52
C ASN A 54 13.44 -19.80 -12.77
N ILE A 55 14.01 -18.73 -12.18
CA ILE A 55 15.42 -18.40 -12.36
C ILE A 55 16.30 -19.44 -11.66
N MET A 56 15.93 -19.86 -10.46
CA MET A 56 16.60 -20.92 -9.72
C MET A 56 16.64 -22.22 -10.55
N GLN A 57 15.52 -22.63 -11.13
CA GLN A 57 15.44 -23.82 -11.98
C GLN A 57 16.38 -23.72 -13.19
N MET A 58 16.46 -22.55 -13.85
CA MET A 58 17.36 -22.34 -14.99
C MET A 58 18.85 -22.44 -14.60
N ILE A 59 19.22 -21.93 -13.43
CA ILE A 59 20.58 -22.01 -12.90
C ILE A 59 20.92 -23.46 -12.54
N ILE A 60 20.00 -24.14 -11.85
CA ILE A 60 20.15 -25.53 -11.45
C ILE A 60 20.29 -26.46 -12.66
N GLU A 61 19.50 -26.25 -13.72
CA GLU A 61 19.62 -27.05 -14.94
C GLU A 61 20.99 -26.89 -15.61
N GLN A 62 21.53 -25.68 -15.60
CA GLN A 62 22.79 -25.35 -16.24
C GLN A 62 24.02 -25.75 -15.41
N TYR A 63 24.00 -25.52 -14.09
CA TYR A 63 25.16 -25.63 -13.20
C TYR A 63 24.98 -26.65 -12.06
N GLY A 64 23.75 -27.03 -11.72
CA GLY A 64 23.42 -27.80 -10.51
C GLY A 64 24.10 -29.17 -10.42
N LYS A 65 24.27 -29.88 -11.54
CA LYS A 65 24.96 -31.18 -11.55
C LYS A 65 26.47 -31.07 -11.38
N GLN A 66 27.07 -29.99 -11.87
CA GLN A 66 28.52 -29.81 -11.87
C GLN A 66 29.02 -29.31 -10.52
N TYR A 67 28.24 -28.46 -9.87
CA TYR A 67 28.64 -27.77 -8.64
C TYR A 67 27.80 -28.17 -7.43
N ASN A 68 27.03 -29.25 -7.56
CA ASN A 68 26.24 -29.83 -6.48
C ASN A 68 25.41 -28.78 -5.70
N LEU A 69 24.76 -27.87 -6.42
CA LEU A 69 24.00 -26.72 -5.86
C LEU A 69 22.85 -27.14 -4.92
N TYR A 70 22.59 -28.44 -4.75
CA TYR A 70 21.54 -29.03 -3.92
C TYR A 70 21.99 -29.44 -2.51
N MET A 71 23.29 -29.43 -2.19
CA MET A 71 23.78 -30.10 -0.98
C MET A 71 24.44 -29.15 0.01
N PHE A 72 23.65 -28.70 0.99
CA PHE A 72 24.00 -28.76 2.41
C PHE A 72 22.70 -28.93 3.21
N HIS A 73 22.41 -30.18 3.58
CA HIS A 73 21.77 -30.46 4.86
C HIS A 73 22.91 -30.97 5.73
N ASP A 74 23.64 -30.05 6.36
CA ASP A 74 24.56 -30.47 7.39
C ASP A 74 23.72 -30.59 8.67
N GLU A 75 23.57 -31.81 9.21
CA GLU A 75 22.74 -32.08 10.40
C GLU A 75 23.20 -31.28 11.66
N ASP A 76 24.32 -30.54 11.55
CA ASP A 76 24.99 -29.81 12.63
C ASP A 76 25.05 -28.27 12.46
N ILE A 77 24.45 -27.67 11.42
CA ILE A 77 24.41 -26.20 11.23
C ILE A 77 22.95 -25.70 11.28
N GLU A 78 22.59 -24.91 12.30
CA GLU A 78 21.25 -24.29 12.46
C GLU A 78 20.89 -23.25 11.37
N SER A 79 21.66 -23.18 10.28
CA SER A 79 21.60 -22.17 9.21
C SER A 79 22.03 -22.80 7.88
N ASP A 80 21.19 -23.70 7.34
CA ASP A 80 21.32 -24.26 5.98
C ASP A 80 20.99 -23.17 4.92
N ASP A 81 21.82 -22.13 4.77
CA ASP A 81 21.74 -21.25 3.59
C ASP A 81 22.39 -22.01 2.43
N LEU A 82 21.59 -22.47 1.47
CA LEU A 82 22.09 -23.24 0.32
C LEU A 82 22.88 -22.31 -0.62
N TYR A 83 23.92 -22.82 -1.30
CA TYR A 83 24.69 -22.04 -2.31
C TYR A 83 23.78 -21.27 -3.28
N ILE A 84 22.69 -21.89 -3.67
CA ILE A 84 21.71 -21.30 -4.59
C ILE A 84 21.00 -20.09 -4.00
N ASP A 85 20.74 -20.06 -2.69
CA ASP A 85 20.06 -18.94 -2.03
C ASP A 85 20.95 -17.69 -2.03
N VAL A 86 22.25 -17.86 -1.74
CA VAL A 86 23.25 -16.78 -1.82
C VAL A 86 23.37 -16.24 -3.26
N ILE A 87 23.44 -17.15 -4.24
CA ILE A 87 23.47 -16.79 -5.67
C ILE A 87 22.20 -16.03 -6.06
N MET A 88 21.02 -16.52 -5.65
CA MET A 88 19.74 -15.92 -5.95
C MET A 88 19.57 -14.54 -5.30
N GLU A 89 20.04 -14.33 -4.07
CA GLU A 89 20.02 -13.02 -3.44
C GLU A 89 20.89 -12.00 -4.19
N GLU A 90 22.09 -12.37 -4.66
CA GLU A 90 22.91 -11.46 -5.44
C GLU A 90 22.30 -11.17 -6.82
N ILE A 91 21.73 -12.18 -7.49
CA ILE A 91 20.99 -11.98 -8.75
C ILE A 91 19.80 -11.04 -8.53
N LYS A 92 18.93 -11.32 -7.54
CA LYS A 92 17.78 -10.48 -7.19
C LYS A 92 18.21 -9.05 -6.91
N LYS A 93 19.31 -8.84 -6.18
CA LYS A 93 19.87 -7.52 -5.90
C LYS A 93 20.27 -6.79 -7.19
N GLN A 94 21.00 -7.44 -8.10
CA GLN A 94 21.42 -6.82 -9.37
C GLN A 94 20.22 -6.51 -10.27
N VAL A 95 19.33 -7.50 -10.44
CA VAL A 95 18.13 -7.37 -11.28
C VAL A 95 17.21 -6.28 -10.77
N PHE A 96 16.92 -6.27 -9.46
CA PHE A 96 15.98 -5.32 -8.90
C PHE A 96 16.52 -3.90 -8.74
N THR A 97 17.84 -3.73 -8.85
CA THR A 97 18.50 -2.43 -8.82
C THR A 97 18.64 -1.84 -10.22
N HIS A 98 18.95 -2.66 -11.22
CA HIS A 98 19.37 -2.19 -12.53
C HIS A 98 18.36 -2.43 -13.66
N ILE A 99 17.47 -3.43 -13.53
CA ILE A 99 16.57 -3.86 -14.62
C ILE A 99 15.14 -3.39 -14.37
N VAL A 100 14.55 -3.74 -13.22
CA VAL A 100 13.16 -3.42 -12.82
C VAL A 100 13.13 -3.23 -11.31
N PRO A 101 12.31 -2.33 -10.72
CA PRO A 101 12.21 -2.28 -9.26
C PRO A 101 11.52 -3.53 -8.70
N ARG A 102 11.79 -3.88 -7.43
CA ARG A 102 10.98 -4.86 -6.68
C ARG A 102 9.50 -4.50 -6.74
N ARG A 103 8.64 -5.52 -6.71
CA ARG A 103 7.19 -5.32 -6.64
C ARG A 103 6.80 -4.51 -5.40
N GLY A 104 7.36 -4.84 -4.25
CA GLY A 104 7.27 -4.05 -3.03
C GLY A 104 8.46 -4.36 -2.13
N TYR A 105 8.79 -3.42 -1.25
CA TYR A 105 9.75 -3.69 -0.17
C TYR A 105 9.02 -4.20 1.07
N THR A 106 9.71 -4.86 1.98
CA THR A 106 9.14 -5.32 3.26
C THR A 106 8.85 -4.17 4.22
N LYS A 107 9.59 -3.06 4.10
CA LYS A 107 9.44 -1.84 4.90
C LYS A 107 9.66 -0.62 4.03
N THR A 108 9.09 0.51 4.45
CA THR A 108 9.42 1.80 3.84
C THR A 108 10.76 2.35 4.33
N PHE A 109 11.53 2.97 3.44
CA PHE A 109 12.81 3.62 3.77
C PHE A 109 13.10 4.81 2.84
N ILE A 110 14.17 5.56 3.13
CA ILE A 110 14.65 6.64 2.26
C ILE A 110 15.70 6.06 1.30
N ARG A 111 15.35 5.95 0.02
CA ARG A 111 16.26 5.42 -1.00
C ARG A 111 17.30 6.46 -1.40
N HIS A 112 16.83 7.66 -1.74
CA HIS A 112 17.66 8.81 -2.04
C HIS A 112 17.02 10.07 -1.44
N PRO A 113 17.82 11.08 -1.08
CA PRO A 113 17.28 12.39 -0.72
C PRO A 113 16.43 12.96 -1.86
N PRO A 114 15.30 13.62 -1.57
CA PRO A 114 14.42 14.16 -2.60
C PRO A 114 15.10 15.29 -3.36
N ASN A 115 14.94 15.31 -4.69
CA ASN A 115 15.30 16.47 -5.50
C ASN A 115 14.25 17.56 -5.30
N ILE A 116 14.48 18.45 -4.34
CA ILE A 116 13.54 19.48 -3.91
C ILE A 116 12.99 20.31 -5.08
N LEU A 117 13.86 20.76 -5.99
CA LEU A 117 13.44 21.58 -7.14
C LEU A 117 12.51 20.82 -8.08
N ARG A 118 12.86 19.57 -8.45
CA ARG A 118 12.00 18.74 -9.31
C ARG A 118 10.64 18.51 -8.64
N ILE A 119 10.64 18.12 -7.38
CA ILE A 119 9.40 17.77 -6.65
C ILE A 119 8.52 19.01 -6.48
N CYS A 120 9.08 20.15 -6.09
CA CYS A 120 8.34 21.41 -5.97
C CYS A 120 7.65 21.79 -7.29
N GLN A 121 8.39 21.73 -8.41
CA GLN A 121 7.83 21.98 -9.74
C GLN A 121 6.71 21.00 -10.09
N GLN A 122 6.89 19.71 -9.78
CA GLN A 122 5.89 18.70 -10.07
C GLN A 122 4.62 18.90 -9.23
N LEU A 123 4.74 19.18 -7.94
CA LEU A 123 3.59 19.47 -7.08
C LEU A 123 2.81 20.69 -7.57
N GLU A 124 3.48 21.75 -8.02
CA GLU A 124 2.82 22.89 -8.64
C GLU A 124 2.10 22.53 -9.94
N ILE A 125 2.69 21.70 -10.79
CA ILE A 125 2.01 21.18 -11.99
C ILE A 125 0.73 20.45 -11.58
N LEU A 126 0.80 19.56 -10.57
CA LEU A 126 -0.35 18.80 -10.09
C LEU A 126 -1.44 19.71 -9.52
N ARG A 127 -1.08 20.68 -8.66
CA ARG A 127 -2.02 21.67 -8.09
C ARG A 127 -2.77 22.46 -9.17
N ASN A 128 -2.09 22.78 -10.27
CA ASN A 128 -2.66 23.55 -11.37
C ASN A 128 -3.50 22.71 -12.35
N LYS A 129 -3.51 21.37 -12.24
CA LYS A 129 -4.40 20.54 -13.05
C LYS A 129 -5.86 20.71 -12.60
N PRO A 130 -6.85 20.65 -13.52
CA PRO A 130 -8.26 20.67 -13.15
C PRO A 130 -8.60 19.49 -12.23
N GLN A 131 -9.04 19.80 -11.02
CA GLN A 131 -9.39 18.82 -9.99
C GLN A 131 -10.81 19.14 -9.50
N PRO A 132 -11.86 18.61 -10.15
CA PRO A 132 -13.22 18.79 -9.69
C PRO A 132 -13.35 18.30 -8.24
N GLU A 133 -14.02 19.09 -7.40
CA GLU A 133 -14.25 18.74 -6.01
C GLU A 133 -14.93 17.37 -5.91
N GLN A 134 -14.44 16.52 -5.00
CA GLN A 134 -14.91 15.14 -4.88
C GLN A 134 -16.43 15.11 -4.65
N ARG A 135 -17.12 14.13 -5.25
CA ARG A 135 -18.58 13.95 -5.16
C ARG A 135 -19.43 15.06 -5.81
N THR A 136 -18.83 15.96 -6.59
CA THR A 136 -19.58 16.89 -7.45
C THR A 136 -20.00 16.26 -8.78
N PRO A 137 -21.02 16.78 -9.48
CA PRO A 137 -21.38 16.32 -10.83
C PRO A 137 -20.20 16.34 -11.81
N ALA A 138 -19.38 17.40 -11.78
CA ALA A 138 -18.18 17.53 -12.62
C ALA A 138 -17.14 16.43 -12.33
N TRP A 139 -17.00 16.01 -11.06
CA TRP A 139 -16.15 14.89 -10.67
C TRP A 139 -16.64 13.56 -11.23
N TYR A 140 -17.96 13.30 -11.13
CA TYR A 140 -18.56 12.10 -11.72
C TYR A 140 -18.42 12.08 -13.24
N GLU A 141 -18.66 13.21 -13.91
CA GLU A 141 -18.51 13.34 -15.36
C GLU A 141 -17.08 13.09 -15.83
N THR A 142 -16.10 13.68 -15.14
CA THR A 142 -14.68 13.48 -15.43
C THR A 142 -14.33 12.00 -15.29
N ARG A 143 -14.68 11.36 -14.17
CA ARG A 143 -14.37 9.94 -13.92
C ARG A 143 -15.12 8.99 -14.83
N HIS A 144 -16.29 9.36 -15.33
CA HIS A 144 -17.03 8.55 -16.29
C HIS A 144 -16.29 8.45 -17.63
N ASN A 145 -15.52 9.47 -17.99
CA ASN A 145 -14.72 9.51 -19.22
C ASN A 145 -13.27 9.01 -19.04
N LEU A 146 -13.00 8.26 -17.96
CA LEU A 146 -11.68 7.73 -17.63
C LEU A 146 -11.77 6.27 -17.19
N ILE A 147 -10.76 5.48 -17.50
CA ILE A 147 -10.35 4.34 -16.69
C ILE A 147 -9.54 4.92 -15.52
N THR A 148 -10.00 4.65 -14.30
CA THR A 148 -9.38 5.20 -13.09
C THR A 148 -8.41 4.18 -12.50
N ALA A 149 -7.33 4.63 -11.87
CA ALA A 149 -6.34 3.72 -11.27
C ALA A 149 -6.98 2.64 -10.38
N SER A 150 -8.01 2.97 -9.60
CA SER A 150 -8.73 2.06 -8.70
C SER A 150 -9.57 0.97 -9.40
N ASN A 151 -9.85 1.08 -10.70
CA ASN A 151 -10.59 0.07 -11.46
C ASN A 151 -9.85 -0.47 -12.68
N ALA A 152 -8.68 0.08 -13.01
CA ALA A 152 -7.86 -0.34 -14.14
C ALA A 152 -7.40 -1.81 -14.03
N TRP A 153 -7.29 -2.36 -12.81
CA TRP A 153 -6.98 -3.77 -12.61
C TRP A 153 -7.93 -4.71 -13.35
N LYS A 154 -9.21 -4.33 -13.53
CA LYS A 154 -10.20 -5.11 -14.29
C LYS A 154 -9.80 -5.30 -15.76
N CYS A 155 -8.98 -4.40 -16.32
CA CYS A 155 -8.46 -4.54 -17.69
C CYS A 155 -7.49 -5.70 -17.82
N PHE A 156 -6.82 -6.11 -16.72
CA PHE A 156 -5.78 -7.14 -16.68
C PHE A 156 -6.26 -8.47 -16.10
N GLU A 157 -7.57 -8.61 -15.96
CA GLU A 157 -8.23 -9.80 -15.43
C GLU A 157 -8.94 -10.57 -16.53
N SER A 158 -9.69 -11.61 -16.11
CA SER A 158 -10.54 -12.41 -17.00
C SER A 158 -11.44 -11.57 -17.91
N GLN A 159 -11.84 -12.17 -19.04
CA GLN A 159 -12.78 -11.54 -19.97
C GLN A 159 -14.08 -11.06 -19.29
N SER A 160 -14.52 -11.74 -18.25
CA SER A 160 -15.69 -11.33 -17.45
C SER A 160 -15.47 -9.97 -16.77
N LYS A 161 -14.30 -9.75 -16.17
CA LYS A 161 -13.93 -8.47 -15.53
C LYS A 161 -13.70 -7.36 -16.54
N GLN A 162 -13.14 -7.70 -17.71
CA GLN A 162 -13.04 -6.76 -18.82
C GLN A 162 -14.43 -6.34 -19.33
N ASN A 163 -15.37 -7.29 -19.45
CA ASN A 163 -16.75 -6.98 -19.81
C ASN A 163 -17.43 -6.10 -18.76
N GLU A 164 -17.18 -6.35 -17.47
CA GLU A 164 -17.69 -5.56 -16.35
C GLU A 164 -17.26 -4.10 -16.47
N ILE A 165 -15.97 -3.81 -16.65
CA ILE A 165 -15.51 -2.42 -16.80
C ILE A 165 -16.01 -1.75 -18.08
N VAL A 166 -16.09 -2.49 -19.20
CA VAL A 166 -16.66 -1.94 -20.44
C VAL A 166 -18.13 -1.57 -20.24
N TYR A 167 -18.92 -2.47 -19.65
CA TYR A 167 -20.32 -2.25 -19.37
C TYR A 167 -20.53 -1.06 -18.41
N GLU A 168 -19.81 -1.02 -17.27
CA GLU A 168 -19.84 0.07 -16.29
C GLU A 168 -19.56 1.44 -16.93
N LYS A 169 -18.60 1.52 -17.86
CA LYS A 169 -18.25 2.76 -18.55
C LYS A 169 -19.18 3.11 -19.70
N CYS A 170 -19.98 2.18 -20.20
CA CYS A 170 -20.99 2.46 -21.22
C CYS A 170 -22.33 2.91 -20.63
N GLN A 171 -22.64 2.53 -19.38
CA GLN A 171 -23.88 2.96 -18.72
C GLN A 171 -23.96 4.49 -18.62
N PRO A 172 -25.12 5.11 -18.87
CA PRO A 172 -25.26 6.54 -18.70
C PRO A 172 -24.96 6.94 -17.25
N LEU A 173 -24.40 8.14 -17.08
CA LEU A 173 -24.32 8.77 -15.77
C LEU A 173 -25.73 8.91 -15.22
N GLU A 174 -26.05 8.11 -14.21
CA GLU A 174 -27.29 8.31 -13.45
C GLU A 174 -27.25 9.71 -12.85
N GLU A 175 -28.30 10.51 -13.06
CA GLU A 175 -28.54 11.76 -12.35
C GLU A 175 -28.77 11.45 -10.87
N LYS A 176 -27.69 11.19 -10.13
CA LYS A 176 -27.71 11.06 -8.67
C LYS A 176 -28.07 12.38 -7.97
N SER A 177 -28.39 13.43 -8.73
CA SER A 177 -28.86 14.72 -8.25
C SER A 177 -30.32 14.72 -7.79
N SER A 178 -31.11 13.67 -8.08
CA SER A 178 -32.59 13.79 -8.01
C SER A 178 -33.30 12.85 -7.02
N THR A 179 -32.60 12.14 -6.12
CA THR A 179 -33.27 11.32 -5.09
C THR A 179 -32.72 11.53 -3.69
N ASN A 180 -33.57 12.15 -2.87
CA ASN A 180 -33.53 12.37 -1.42
C ASN A 180 -33.40 11.09 -0.55
N ASN A 181 -32.71 10.05 -1.00
CA ASN A 181 -32.51 8.78 -0.28
C ASN A 181 -31.03 8.36 -0.27
N LEU A 182 -30.12 9.28 0.04
CA LEU A 182 -28.71 8.95 0.31
C LEU A 182 -28.58 8.30 1.70
N PHE A 183 -29.17 7.12 1.88
CA PHE A 183 -28.86 6.30 3.03
C PHE A 183 -27.45 5.71 2.82
N VAL A 184 -26.47 6.20 3.58
CA VAL A 184 -25.12 5.65 3.55
C VAL A 184 -25.09 4.39 4.41
N ASN A 185 -24.73 3.25 3.82
CA ASN A 185 -24.53 2.03 4.58
C ASN A 185 -23.23 2.13 5.40
N THR A 186 -23.37 2.50 6.67
CA THR A 186 -22.26 2.67 7.61
C THR A 186 -21.55 1.37 7.98
N ASN A 187 -22.13 0.22 7.65
CA ASN A 187 -21.59 -1.11 7.95
C ASN A 187 -20.79 -1.69 6.77
N SER A 188 -20.69 -0.96 5.66
CA SER A 188 -19.92 -1.41 4.50
C SER A 188 -18.41 -1.23 4.69
N SER A 189 -17.62 -2.13 4.09
CA SER A 189 -16.15 -2.01 4.05
C SER A 189 -15.68 -0.73 3.35
N LEU A 190 -16.42 -0.27 2.33
CA LEU A 190 -16.14 1.01 1.67
C LEU A 190 -16.27 2.18 2.64
N HIS A 191 -17.35 2.21 3.41
CA HIS A 191 -17.55 3.24 4.42
C HIS A 191 -16.50 3.16 5.52
N TRP A 192 -16.10 1.95 5.94
CA TRP A 192 -14.98 1.75 6.86
C TRP A 192 -13.68 2.38 6.33
N GLY A 193 -13.37 2.13 5.05
CA GLY A 193 -12.27 2.75 4.33
C GLY A 193 -12.28 4.28 4.46
N GLN A 194 -13.39 4.91 4.08
CA GLN A 194 -13.56 6.36 4.12
C GLN A 194 -13.51 6.94 5.54
N LYS A 195 -14.06 6.20 6.52
CA LYS A 195 -14.12 6.62 7.92
C LYS A 195 -12.76 6.65 8.58
N TYR A 196 -11.84 5.77 8.22
CA TYR A 196 -10.52 5.67 8.88
C TYR A 196 -9.37 6.27 8.07
N GLU A 197 -9.60 6.66 6.82
CA GLU A 197 -8.60 7.31 5.97
C GLU A 197 -8.04 8.60 6.59
N PRO A 198 -8.85 9.57 7.10
CA PRO A 198 -8.30 10.77 7.74
C PRO A 198 -7.42 10.45 8.95
N LEU A 199 -7.77 9.40 9.72
CA LEU A 199 -6.99 9.00 10.89
C LEU A 199 -5.67 8.32 10.49
N SER A 200 -5.69 7.48 9.45
CA SER A 200 -4.47 6.88 8.87
C SER A 200 -3.53 7.94 8.28
N THR A 201 -4.06 8.99 7.64
CA THR A 201 -3.25 10.12 7.17
C THR A 201 -2.55 10.82 8.34
N GLN A 202 -3.29 11.13 9.41
CA GLN A 202 -2.67 11.75 10.60
C GLN A 202 -1.65 10.83 11.28
N LEU A 203 -1.90 9.51 11.33
CA LEU A 203 -0.91 8.53 11.79
C LEU A 203 0.37 8.62 10.96
N TYR A 204 0.25 8.63 9.63
CA TYR A 204 1.41 8.73 8.74
C TYR A 204 2.19 10.05 8.94
N GLU A 205 1.49 11.17 9.04
CA GLU A 205 2.08 12.49 9.34
C GLU A 205 2.82 12.50 10.67
N TYR A 206 2.24 11.89 11.70
CA TYR A 206 2.85 11.73 13.02
C TYR A 206 4.12 10.86 12.95
N LEU A 207 4.03 9.66 12.39
CA LEU A 207 5.14 8.70 12.30
C LEU A 207 6.36 9.27 11.56
N TYR A 208 6.13 10.05 10.50
CA TYR A 208 7.20 10.57 9.64
C TYR A 208 7.45 12.06 9.79
N SER A 209 6.82 12.72 10.77
CA SER A 209 6.93 14.16 11.02
C SER A 209 6.76 14.99 9.75
N THR A 210 5.72 14.66 8.99
CA THR A 210 5.49 15.18 7.64
C THR A 210 4.11 15.82 7.50
N GLN A 211 3.82 16.35 6.31
CA GLN A 211 2.50 16.86 5.94
C GLN A 211 2.08 16.24 4.60
N VAL A 212 0.85 15.77 4.54
CA VAL A 212 0.23 15.16 3.36
C VAL A 212 -0.85 16.09 2.82
N GLU A 213 -0.84 16.35 1.53
CA GLU A 213 -1.86 17.12 0.82
C GLU A 213 -2.68 16.17 -0.07
N ASP A 214 -4.01 16.37 -0.09
CA ASP A 214 -4.94 15.66 -0.98
C ASP A 214 -4.86 16.26 -2.39
N PHE A 215 -4.77 15.37 -3.38
CA PHE A 215 -4.88 15.70 -4.79
C PHE A 215 -6.07 14.94 -5.36
N GLY A 216 -7.00 15.67 -5.99
CA GLY A 216 -8.22 15.12 -6.56
C GLY A 216 -8.00 14.19 -7.76
N CYS A 217 -8.96 14.14 -8.68
CA CYS A 217 -8.81 13.31 -9.87
C CYS A 217 -7.90 13.97 -10.91
N ILE A 218 -6.69 13.44 -11.06
CA ILE A 218 -5.69 13.87 -12.04
C ILE A 218 -5.84 13.04 -13.31
N VAL A 219 -5.89 13.70 -14.47
CA VAL A 219 -5.90 13.04 -15.79
C VAL A 219 -4.49 12.96 -16.34
N HIS A 220 -4.14 11.82 -16.95
CA HIS A 220 -2.83 11.62 -17.57
C HIS A 220 -2.61 12.61 -18.73
N ASP A 221 -1.37 13.08 -18.91
CA ASP A 221 -1.07 14.09 -19.93
C ASP A 221 -1.13 13.54 -21.35
N THR A 222 -0.55 12.36 -21.60
CA THR A 222 -0.61 11.66 -22.90
C THR A 222 -1.86 10.79 -23.07
N HIS A 223 -2.13 9.88 -22.13
CA HIS A 223 -3.24 8.92 -22.20
C HIS A 223 -4.52 9.47 -21.58
N LYS A 224 -5.23 10.37 -22.29
CA LYS A 224 -6.41 11.08 -21.78
C LYS A 224 -7.58 10.22 -21.30
N PHE A 225 -7.55 8.92 -21.57
CA PHE A 225 -8.51 7.94 -21.04
C PHE A 225 -8.12 7.40 -19.66
N LEU A 226 -6.97 7.78 -19.11
CA LEU A 226 -6.45 7.30 -17.83
C LEU A 226 -6.43 8.44 -16.82
N GLY A 227 -6.89 8.16 -15.61
CA GLY A 227 -6.78 9.10 -14.49
C GLY A 227 -6.56 8.41 -13.16
N ALA A 228 -6.08 9.16 -12.18
CA ALA A 228 -5.77 8.66 -10.85
C ALA A 228 -6.18 9.68 -9.79
N SER A 229 -6.41 9.18 -8.58
CA SER A 229 -6.61 9.98 -7.36
C SER A 229 -5.76 9.31 -6.30
N PRO A 230 -4.58 9.85 -5.96
CA PRO A 230 -3.84 9.36 -4.80
C PRO A 230 -4.56 9.74 -3.50
N ASP A 231 -4.36 8.96 -2.44
CA ASP A 231 -4.92 9.31 -1.13
C ASP A 231 -4.17 10.51 -0.50
N GLY A 232 -2.93 10.74 -0.93
CA GLY A 232 -2.23 12.00 -0.69
C GLY A 232 -0.80 12.01 -1.21
N ILE A 233 -0.16 13.17 -1.15
CA ILE A 233 1.26 13.34 -1.48
C ILE A 233 1.95 14.15 -0.39
N VAL A 234 3.16 13.75 -0.01
CA VAL A 234 3.95 14.46 0.99
C VAL A 234 4.44 15.81 0.45
N VAL A 235 4.07 16.91 1.09
CA VAL A 235 4.36 18.28 0.65
C VAL A 235 5.30 19.06 1.57
N LYS A 236 5.71 18.47 2.69
CA LYS A 236 6.69 19.10 3.60
C LYS A 236 8.09 19.02 2.99
N GLU A 237 8.62 20.16 2.55
CA GLU A 237 9.88 20.25 1.82
C GLU A 237 11.09 19.74 2.62
N GLU A 238 11.12 19.96 3.93
CA GLU A 238 12.22 19.52 4.79
C GLU A 238 12.17 18.02 5.11
N CYS A 239 11.10 17.32 4.71
CA CYS A 239 10.95 15.89 4.93
C CYS A 239 11.74 15.11 3.87
N GLN A 240 12.45 14.05 4.29
CA GLN A 240 13.12 13.12 3.36
C GLN A 240 12.14 12.36 2.45
N ARG A 241 10.84 12.43 2.74
CA ARG A 241 9.76 11.84 1.93
C ARG A 241 9.09 12.86 1.01
N TYR A 242 9.64 14.07 0.84
CA TYR A 242 9.03 15.11 -0.01
C TYR A 242 8.75 14.59 -1.43
N GLY A 243 7.49 14.71 -1.86
CA GLY A 243 7.00 14.18 -3.14
C GLY A 243 6.67 12.69 -3.14
N ARG A 244 6.74 12.00 -2.00
CA ARG A 244 6.30 10.61 -1.89
C ARG A 244 4.78 10.54 -1.86
N MET A 245 4.20 9.67 -2.68
CA MET A 245 2.77 9.41 -2.68
C MET A 245 2.38 8.52 -1.50
N LEU A 246 1.13 8.61 -1.08
CA LEU A 246 0.54 7.79 -0.03
C LEU A 246 -0.71 7.10 -0.59
N GLU A 247 -0.78 5.79 -0.41
CA GLU A 247 -1.97 4.98 -0.66
C GLU A 247 -2.35 4.23 0.62
N ILE A 248 -3.58 4.41 1.07
CA ILE A 248 -4.09 3.93 2.36
C ILE A 248 -5.12 2.82 2.13
N LYS A 249 -5.02 1.75 2.93
CA LYS A 249 -6.06 0.73 3.02
C LYS A 249 -6.38 0.40 4.47
N ASN A 250 -7.56 0.86 4.91
CA ASN A 250 -8.11 0.50 6.21
C ASN A 250 -8.79 -0.88 6.12
N ILE A 251 -8.18 -1.86 6.76
CA ILE A 251 -8.55 -3.27 6.70
C ILE A 251 -9.58 -3.60 7.78
N VAL A 252 -10.63 -4.33 7.37
CA VAL A 252 -11.65 -4.84 8.29
C VAL A 252 -11.34 -6.29 8.68
N ASN A 253 -11.37 -7.20 7.71
CA ASN A 253 -11.34 -8.65 7.98
C ASN A 253 -10.08 -9.37 7.48
N ARG A 254 -9.42 -8.86 6.42
CA ARG A 254 -8.27 -9.57 5.85
C ARG A 254 -7.02 -9.40 6.70
N GLU A 255 -6.07 -10.30 6.54
CA GLU A 255 -4.76 -10.15 7.13
C GLU A 255 -3.90 -9.13 6.36
N ILE A 256 -3.04 -8.44 7.11
CA ILE A 256 -1.98 -7.58 6.57
C ILE A 256 -0.74 -8.46 6.40
N THR A 257 -0.45 -8.83 5.15
CA THR A 257 0.67 -9.69 4.74
C THR A 257 1.91 -8.91 4.27
N GLN A 258 1.83 -7.57 4.23
CA GLN A 258 2.86 -6.68 3.65
C GLN A 258 3.08 -6.84 2.14
N ILE A 259 2.33 -7.72 1.47
CA ILE A 259 2.33 -7.85 0.01
C ILE A 259 1.06 -7.20 -0.53
N PRO A 260 1.15 -6.11 -1.32
CA PRO A 260 -0.04 -5.48 -1.88
C PRO A 260 -0.80 -6.45 -2.76
N LYS A 261 -2.13 -6.46 -2.67
CA LYS A 261 -2.95 -7.18 -3.66
C LYS A 261 -2.68 -6.65 -5.07
N LYS A 262 -2.89 -7.50 -6.08
CA LYS A 262 -2.76 -7.12 -7.51
C LYS A 262 -3.50 -5.82 -7.85
N GLU A 263 -4.73 -5.69 -7.37
CA GLU A 263 -5.57 -4.49 -7.59
C GLU A 263 -4.94 -3.20 -7.02
N TYR A 264 -4.39 -3.26 -5.81
CA TYR A 264 -3.76 -2.10 -5.15
C TYR A 264 -2.39 -1.79 -5.75
N TRP A 265 -1.62 -2.82 -6.13
CA TRP A 265 -0.34 -2.61 -6.79
C TRP A 265 -0.52 -1.90 -8.14
N ILE A 266 -1.45 -2.38 -8.97
CA ILE A 266 -1.81 -1.74 -10.25
C ILE A 266 -2.27 -0.30 -10.03
N GLN A 267 -3.09 -0.06 -9.01
CA GLN A 267 -3.56 1.27 -8.66
C GLN A 267 -2.38 2.23 -8.36
N MET A 268 -1.43 1.81 -7.51
CA MET A 268 -0.24 2.60 -7.17
C MET A 268 0.66 2.87 -8.38
N GLN A 269 0.87 1.87 -9.24
CA GLN A 269 1.67 2.06 -10.46
C GLN A 269 1.06 3.12 -11.38
N LEU A 270 -0.26 3.08 -11.58
CA LEU A 270 -0.96 4.07 -12.41
C LEU A 270 -1.03 5.45 -11.74
N GLN A 271 -1.17 5.51 -10.42
CA GLN A 271 -1.08 6.76 -9.66
C GLN A 271 0.27 7.43 -9.85
N MET A 272 1.37 6.69 -9.65
CA MET A 272 2.73 7.18 -9.86
C MET A 272 3.00 7.59 -11.31
N GLU A 273 2.44 6.85 -12.27
CA GLU A 273 2.51 7.20 -13.70
C GLU A 273 1.80 8.52 -14.01
N VAL A 274 0.53 8.64 -13.62
CA VAL A 274 -0.30 9.82 -13.88
C VAL A 274 0.24 11.08 -13.19
N CYS A 275 0.79 10.93 -11.98
CA CYS A 275 1.32 12.03 -11.19
C CYS A 275 2.78 12.38 -11.52
N ASP A 276 3.45 11.61 -12.39
CA ASP A 276 4.90 11.65 -12.63
C ASP A 276 5.76 11.67 -11.36
N LEU A 277 5.44 10.76 -10.42
CA LEU A 277 6.21 10.53 -9.21
C LEU A 277 6.78 9.11 -9.23
N ASN A 278 7.79 8.83 -8.39
CA ASN A 278 8.55 7.58 -8.48
C ASN A 278 8.34 6.64 -7.30
N GLU A 279 7.76 7.14 -6.22
CA GLU A 279 7.68 6.44 -4.93
C GLU A 279 6.30 6.61 -4.32
N CYS A 280 5.73 5.50 -3.85
CA CYS A 280 4.49 5.47 -3.10
C CYS A 280 4.72 4.66 -1.82
N ASP A 281 4.34 5.22 -0.68
CA ASP A 281 4.16 4.46 0.54
C ASP A 281 2.76 3.83 0.53
N PHE A 282 2.70 2.53 0.79
CA PHE A 282 1.46 1.78 0.91
C PHE A 282 1.21 1.49 2.39
N LEU A 283 0.25 2.22 2.97
CA LEU A 283 -0.12 2.14 4.37
C LEU A 283 -1.38 1.29 4.55
N GLU A 284 -1.23 0.16 5.22
CA GLU A 284 -2.34 -0.68 5.65
C GLU A 284 -2.54 -0.52 7.16
N THR A 285 -3.78 -0.30 7.60
CA THR A 285 -4.13 -0.15 9.02
C THR A 285 -5.29 -1.06 9.36
N LYS A 286 -5.28 -1.63 10.56
CA LYS A 286 -6.38 -2.42 11.11
C LYS A 286 -6.85 -1.75 12.39
N PHE A 287 -7.95 -1.01 12.28
CA PHE A 287 -8.61 -0.39 13.42
C PHE A 287 -9.65 -1.34 14.02
N VAL A 288 -9.85 -1.25 15.33
CA VAL A 288 -10.93 -1.94 16.06
C VAL A 288 -11.66 -0.89 16.89
N GLU A 289 -12.99 -0.93 16.89
CA GLU A 289 -13.81 -0.07 17.74
C GLU A 289 -14.09 -0.76 19.08
N TYR A 290 -13.97 -0.02 20.18
CA TYR A 290 -14.44 -0.48 21.48
C TYR A 290 -15.97 -0.47 21.52
N GLU A 291 -16.55 -1.37 22.33
CA GLU A 291 -18.00 -1.45 22.50
C GLU A 291 -18.57 -0.17 23.15
N ASP A 292 -17.86 0.34 24.15
CA ASP A 292 -18.24 1.55 24.87
C ASP A 292 -17.03 2.30 25.46
N ALA A 293 -17.31 3.41 26.14
CA ALA A 293 -16.31 4.24 26.79
C ALA A 293 -15.62 3.51 27.96
N ASN A 294 -16.32 2.64 28.70
CA ASN A 294 -15.73 1.93 29.83
C ASN A 294 -14.64 0.98 29.35
N ALA A 295 -14.91 0.18 28.32
CA ALA A 295 -13.93 -0.71 27.71
C ALA A 295 -12.69 0.05 27.21
N PHE A 296 -12.89 1.25 26.63
CA PHE A 296 -11.79 2.12 26.21
C PHE A 296 -10.94 2.63 27.37
N TYR A 297 -11.54 3.07 28.48
CA TYR A 297 -10.82 3.61 29.63
C TYR A 297 -10.20 2.53 30.53
N GLU A 298 -10.71 1.30 30.50
CA GLU A 298 -10.12 0.15 31.20
C GLU A 298 -8.88 -0.41 30.47
N ASP A 299 -8.83 -0.30 29.15
CA ASP A 299 -7.71 -0.75 28.32
C ASP A 299 -6.55 0.25 28.32
N GLY A 300 -5.94 0.53 29.47
CA GLY A 300 -4.76 1.39 29.60
C GLY A 300 -5.01 2.68 30.36
N ALA A 301 -4.01 3.09 31.17
CA ALA A 301 -4.10 4.28 32.01
C ALA A 301 -4.02 5.61 31.23
N ASN A 302 -3.64 5.56 29.94
CA ASN A 302 -3.52 6.74 29.08
C ASN A 302 -4.69 6.77 28.07
N PHE A 303 -5.14 7.96 27.68
CA PHE A 303 -6.14 8.15 26.62
C PHE A 303 -5.65 7.69 25.24
N ASN A 304 -4.33 7.75 25.00
CA ASN A 304 -3.76 7.49 23.66
C ASN A 304 -3.13 6.13 23.48
N CYS A 305 -2.92 5.37 24.56
CA CYS A 305 -2.22 4.08 24.51
C CYS A 305 -2.99 3.01 25.27
N THR A 306 -3.03 1.80 24.70
CA THR A 306 -3.52 0.61 25.39
C THR A 306 -2.53 0.13 26.46
N ASN A 307 -2.89 -0.90 27.23
CA ASN A 307 -1.93 -1.59 28.12
C ASN A 307 -0.75 -2.20 27.35
N GLU A 308 -0.97 -2.57 26.09
CA GLU A 308 0.02 -3.15 25.16
C GLU A 308 0.74 -2.07 24.33
N ILE A 309 0.62 -0.79 24.71
CA ILE A 309 1.29 0.34 24.04
C ILE A 309 0.85 0.52 22.57
N LEU A 310 -0.36 0.05 22.23
CA LEU A 310 -0.98 0.31 20.93
C LEU A 310 -1.67 1.68 20.93
N TYR A 311 -1.67 2.37 19.79
CA TYR A 311 -2.39 3.64 19.68
C TYR A 311 -3.89 3.44 19.80
N LYS A 312 -4.54 4.25 20.62
CA LYS A 312 -6.00 4.34 20.72
C LYS A 312 -6.43 5.80 20.79
N GLY A 313 -7.72 6.05 20.60
CA GLY A 313 -8.30 7.39 20.73
C GLY A 313 -9.78 7.39 20.46
N ALA A 314 -10.33 8.59 20.24
CA ALA A 314 -11.75 8.74 19.96
C ALA A 314 -12.02 9.86 18.95
N PHE A 315 -13.14 9.76 18.23
CA PHE A 315 -13.64 10.82 17.33
C PHE A 315 -15.16 10.82 17.34
N LEU A 316 -15.79 11.90 16.85
CA LEU A 316 -17.23 12.08 16.94
C LEU A 316 -17.93 11.77 15.62
N MET A 317 -19.11 11.17 15.71
CA MET A 317 -20.01 10.91 14.59
C MET A 317 -21.31 11.69 14.75
N PHE A 318 -21.64 12.45 13.71
CA PHE A 318 -22.90 13.18 13.56
C PHE A 318 -23.66 12.68 12.33
N MET A 319 -24.96 12.96 12.27
CA MET A 319 -25.80 12.76 11.09
C MET A 319 -26.32 14.09 10.61
N ASN A 320 -26.04 14.41 9.35
CA ASN A 320 -26.58 15.57 8.65
C ASN A 320 -27.45 15.07 7.49
N ASN A 321 -28.77 15.23 7.59
CA ASN A 321 -29.73 14.78 6.56
C ASN A 321 -29.52 13.32 6.11
N ASN A 322 -29.39 12.40 7.06
CA ASN A 322 -29.11 10.97 6.86
C ASN A 322 -27.71 10.63 6.30
N ILE A 323 -26.82 11.61 6.20
CA ILE A 323 -25.42 11.42 5.78
C ILE A 323 -24.52 11.48 7.03
N PRO A 324 -23.73 10.43 7.31
CA PRO A 324 -22.79 10.44 8.42
C PRO A 324 -21.65 11.43 8.17
N LYS A 325 -21.33 12.22 9.18
CA LYS A 325 -20.19 13.14 9.20
C LYS A 325 -19.32 12.84 10.41
N TYR A 326 -18.02 12.75 10.18
CA TYR A 326 -17.03 12.43 11.20
C TYR A 326 -16.15 13.64 11.49
N PHE A 327 -15.84 13.85 12.76
CA PHE A 327 -14.93 14.88 13.23
C PHE A 327 -13.81 14.24 14.01
N TYR A 328 -12.57 14.46 13.59
CA TYR A 328 -11.39 13.84 14.15
C TYR A 328 -10.60 14.89 14.94
N PRO A 329 -10.16 14.59 16.17
CA PRO A 329 -9.17 15.41 16.86
C PRO A 329 -7.79 15.21 16.23
N GLU A 330 -6.83 16.04 16.65
CA GLU A 330 -5.41 15.83 16.38
C GLU A 330 -4.97 14.45 16.88
N PHE A 331 -4.16 13.75 16.10
CA PHE A 331 -3.61 12.46 16.49
C PHE A 331 -2.77 12.58 17.76
N HIS A 332 -2.94 11.62 18.68
CA HIS A 332 -2.23 11.60 19.97
C HIS A 332 -2.51 12.83 20.88
N ILE A 333 -3.71 13.40 20.78
CA ILE A 333 -4.22 14.48 21.65
C ILE A 333 -4.28 14.06 23.13
N THR A 334 -3.94 14.95 24.08
CA THR A 334 -4.10 14.63 25.51
C THR A 334 -5.57 14.60 25.92
N LYS A 335 -5.90 13.89 27.01
CA LYS A 335 -7.28 13.79 27.50
C LYS A 335 -7.91 15.16 27.75
N GLU A 336 -7.19 16.08 28.39
CA GLU A 336 -7.69 17.41 28.72
C GLU A 336 -7.98 18.23 27.46
N LYS A 337 -7.10 18.13 26.44
CA LYS A 337 -7.30 18.79 25.15
C LYS A 337 -8.45 18.17 24.38
N TYR A 338 -8.61 16.85 24.47
CA TYR A 338 -9.73 16.12 23.87
C TYR A 338 -11.07 16.59 24.44
N GLU A 339 -11.20 16.70 25.76
CA GLU A 339 -12.44 17.16 26.41
C GLU A 339 -12.83 18.59 25.98
N ILE A 340 -11.84 19.48 25.83
CA ILE A 340 -12.05 20.84 25.29
C ILE A 340 -12.48 20.78 23.82
N TRP A 341 -11.81 19.97 23.01
CA TRP A 341 -12.13 19.79 21.59
C TRP A 341 -13.52 19.19 21.39
N GLU A 342 -13.88 18.17 22.16
CA GLU A 342 -15.18 17.50 22.12
C GLU A 342 -16.30 18.50 22.44
N SER A 343 -16.16 19.24 23.55
CA SER A 343 -17.12 20.27 23.94
C SER A 343 -17.30 21.32 22.83
N LYS A 344 -16.19 21.79 22.25
CA LYS A 344 -16.21 22.74 21.14
C LYS A 344 -16.95 22.21 19.91
N ILE A 345 -16.64 20.98 19.47
CA ILE A 345 -17.26 20.39 18.27
C ILE A 345 -18.76 20.15 18.49
N LEU A 346 -19.17 19.72 19.68
CA LEU A 346 -20.58 19.57 20.05
C LEU A 346 -21.33 20.91 20.03
N GLU A 347 -20.71 21.98 20.52
CA GLU A 347 -21.30 23.34 20.52
C GLU A 347 -21.39 23.94 19.10
N GLU A 348 -20.36 23.75 18.27
CA GLU A 348 -20.28 24.33 16.91
C GLU A 348 -21.20 23.62 15.91
N ASN A 349 -21.59 22.36 16.14
CA ASN A 349 -22.36 21.54 15.20
C ASN A 349 -23.75 21.14 15.74
N THR A 350 -24.39 22.06 16.47
CA THR A 350 -25.75 21.86 17.05
C THR A 350 -26.85 21.73 15.99
N ASP A 351 -26.56 22.08 14.74
CA ASP A 351 -27.44 21.88 13.58
C ASP A 351 -27.49 20.41 13.11
N MET A 352 -26.53 19.59 13.52
CA MET A 352 -26.44 18.16 13.17
C MET A 352 -26.84 17.28 14.35
N HIS A 353 -27.34 16.08 14.08
CA HIS A 353 -27.68 15.13 15.14
C HIS A 353 -26.43 14.35 15.58
N PHE A 354 -25.94 14.59 16.80
CA PHE A 354 -24.88 13.78 17.40
C PHE A 354 -25.37 12.33 17.58
N ILE A 355 -24.58 11.37 17.12
CA ILE A 355 -24.91 9.94 17.22
C ILE A 355 -24.13 9.26 18.34
N LYS A 356 -22.80 9.31 18.26
CA LYS A 356 -21.92 8.66 19.22
C LYS A 356 -20.49 9.16 19.11
N THR A 357 -19.73 8.88 20.16
CA THR A 357 -18.26 8.90 20.14
C THR A 357 -17.78 7.51 19.69
N ASN A 358 -16.93 7.47 18.66
CA ASN A 358 -16.25 6.26 18.21
C ASN A 358 -14.91 6.16 18.91
N TYR A 359 -14.80 5.21 19.85
CA TYR A 359 -13.55 4.84 20.50
C TYR A 359 -12.85 3.78 19.66
N TRP A 360 -11.59 3.98 19.31
CA TRP A 360 -10.83 3.11 18.42
C TRP A 360 -9.48 2.74 19.01
N LYS A 361 -8.97 1.56 18.64
CA LYS A 361 -7.55 1.17 18.77
C LYS A 361 -6.99 0.73 17.43
N LEU A 362 -5.71 0.97 17.21
CA LEU A 362 -4.95 0.48 16.06
C LEU A 362 -4.30 -0.84 16.44
N GLU A 363 -4.87 -1.95 15.97
CA GLU A 363 -4.40 -3.31 16.27
C GLU A 363 -3.12 -3.63 15.52
N LYS A 364 -3.05 -3.28 14.24
CA LYS A 364 -1.89 -3.53 13.37
C LYS A 364 -1.80 -2.45 12.32
N TYR A 365 -0.58 -2.10 11.91
CA TYR A 365 -0.34 -1.36 10.69
C TYR A 365 0.89 -1.90 9.95
N SER A 366 0.96 -1.65 8.66
CA SER A 366 2.11 -1.93 7.81
C SER A 366 2.32 -0.74 6.88
N ASN A 367 3.56 -0.31 6.69
CA ASN A 367 3.89 0.68 5.69
C ASN A 367 5.10 0.23 4.87
N ILE A 368 4.87 0.01 3.58
CA ILE A 368 5.88 -0.47 2.65
C ILE A 368 6.15 0.55 1.55
N LEU A 369 7.36 0.53 1.00
CA LEU A 369 7.70 1.32 -0.17
C LEU A 369 7.36 0.53 -1.45
N VAL A 370 6.69 1.19 -2.39
CA VAL A 370 6.46 0.72 -3.75
C VAL A 370 7.06 1.72 -4.72
N LEU A 371 7.85 1.22 -5.68
CA LEU A 371 8.49 2.05 -6.70
C LEU A 371 7.73 1.98 -8.02
N ARG A 372 7.77 3.07 -8.78
CA ARG A 372 7.20 3.12 -10.13
C ARG A 372 7.97 2.19 -11.07
N ASN A 373 7.24 1.28 -11.69
CA ASN A 373 7.73 0.35 -12.69
C ASN A 373 7.28 0.81 -14.09
N LYS A 374 8.16 1.56 -14.76
CA LYS A 374 7.91 2.10 -16.09
C LYS A 374 7.81 1.00 -17.15
N LYS A 375 8.66 -0.03 -17.08
CA LYS A 375 8.63 -1.17 -18.00
C LYS A 375 7.29 -1.91 -17.93
N TRP A 376 6.77 -2.12 -16.72
CA TRP A 376 5.43 -2.70 -16.52
C TRP A 376 4.36 -1.82 -17.17
N PHE A 377 4.36 -0.50 -16.93
CA PHE A 377 3.37 0.40 -17.53
C PHE A 377 3.43 0.41 -19.07
N GLU A 378 4.63 0.51 -19.63
CA GLU A 378 4.88 0.47 -21.08
C GLU A 378 4.37 -0.83 -21.70
N SER A 379 4.58 -1.97 -21.03
CA SER A 379 4.10 -3.27 -21.51
C SER A 379 2.57 -3.45 -21.46
N THR A 380 1.86 -2.65 -20.66
CA THR A 380 0.44 -2.87 -20.33
C THR A 380 -0.52 -1.80 -20.86
N ILE A 381 -0.04 -0.59 -21.16
CA ILE A 381 -0.90 0.54 -21.54
C ILE A 381 -1.72 0.29 -22.81
N GLU A 382 -1.22 -0.53 -23.75
CA GLU A 382 -1.96 -0.89 -24.96
C GLU A 382 -3.23 -1.70 -24.65
N GLN A 383 -3.14 -2.62 -23.69
CA GLN A 383 -4.30 -3.40 -23.26
C GLN A 383 -5.40 -2.50 -22.68
N VAL A 384 -5.02 -1.52 -21.86
CA VAL A 384 -5.97 -0.53 -21.31
C VAL A 384 -6.58 0.31 -22.44
N ARG A 385 -5.77 0.73 -23.42
CA ARG A 385 -6.24 1.48 -24.59
C ARG A 385 -7.23 0.70 -25.44
N ASN A 386 -6.99 -0.60 -25.63
CA ASN A 386 -7.89 -1.48 -26.37
C ASN A 386 -9.25 -1.59 -25.65
N ILE A 387 -9.26 -1.78 -24.33
CA ILE A 387 -10.50 -1.77 -23.54
C ILE A 387 -11.23 -0.43 -23.66
N TRP A 388 -10.51 0.69 -23.56
CA TRP A 388 -11.12 2.01 -23.73
C TRP A 388 -11.71 2.22 -25.13
N SER A 389 -11.03 1.73 -26.17
CA SER A 389 -11.53 1.79 -27.54
C SER A 389 -12.83 1.00 -27.70
N GLN A 390 -12.97 -0.15 -27.01
CA GLN A 390 -14.22 -0.90 -26.95
C GLN A 390 -15.33 -0.10 -26.25
N VAL A 391 -15.04 0.58 -25.14
CA VAL A 391 -16.00 1.47 -24.46
C VAL A 391 -16.51 2.54 -25.42
N LEU A 392 -15.60 3.25 -26.11
CA LEU A 392 -15.99 4.31 -27.05
C LEU A 392 -16.85 3.78 -28.20
N TYR A 393 -16.52 2.60 -28.72
CA TYR A 393 -17.30 1.96 -29.77
C TYR A 393 -18.70 1.56 -29.27
N GLU A 394 -18.80 0.87 -28.14
CA GLU A 394 -20.06 0.32 -27.64
C GLU A 394 -21.00 1.38 -27.05
N ARG A 395 -20.47 2.51 -26.56
CA ARG A 395 -21.29 3.69 -26.23
C ARG A 395 -22.15 4.15 -27.42
N GLY A 396 -21.63 4.06 -28.64
CA GLY A 396 -22.35 4.45 -29.86
C GLY A 396 -23.14 3.34 -30.54
N ASN A 397 -22.76 2.07 -30.32
CA ASN A 397 -23.30 0.91 -31.05
C ASN A 397 -24.13 -0.06 -30.19
N GLY A 398 -24.22 0.17 -28.88
CA GLY A 398 -24.93 -0.67 -27.92
C GLY A 398 -23.98 -1.55 -27.10
N TYR A 399 -24.30 -1.70 -25.81
CA TYR A 399 -23.47 -2.39 -24.81
C TYR A 399 -24.24 -3.44 -23.98
N LEU A 400 -25.52 -3.68 -24.28
CA LEU A 400 -26.38 -4.56 -23.49
C LEU A 400 -25.97 -6.03 -23.55
N HIS A 401 -25.24 -6.46 -24.60
CA HIS A 401 -24.68 -7.81 -24.70
C HIS A 401 -23.63 -8.11 -23.63
N ARG A 402 -23.08 -7.08 -22.97
CA ARG A 402 -22.14 -7.21 -21.83
C ARG A 402 -22.82 -7.15 -20.47
N ALA A 403 -24.14 -6.97 -20.41
CA ALA A 403 -24.85 -6.90 -19.15
C ALA A 403 -24.69 -8.22 -18.35
N PRO A 404 -24.60 -8.17 -17.01
CA PRO A 404 -24.54 -9.37 -16.19
C PRO A 404 -25.74 -10.27 -16.46
N ASN A 405 -25.50 -11.56 -16.67
CA ASN A 405 -26.58 -12.55 -16.81
C ASN A 405 -27.40 -12.58 -15.52
N LYS A 406 -28.69 -12.26 -15.60
CA LYS A 406 -29.61 -12.44 -14.47
C LYS A 406 -29.72 -13.94 -14.20
N ARG A 407 -29.18 -14.41 -13.06
CA ARG A 407 -29.49 -15.75 -12.57
C ARG A 407 -30.98 -15.78 -12.21
N GLU A 408 -31.76 -16.57 -12.94
CA GLU A 408 -33.11 -16.90 -12.49
C GLU A 408 -33.01 -17.62 -11.15
N ARG A 409 -33.63 -17.06 -10.11
CA ARG A 409 -33.74 -17.75 -8.83
C ARG A 409 -34.59 -19.00 -9.08
N ARG A 410 -34.01 -20.19 -8.94
CA ARG A 410 -34.81 -21.42 -8.91
C ARG A 410 -35.83 -21.26 -7.77
N PRO A 411 -37.12 -21.52 -8.00
CA PRO A 411 -38.09 -21.51 -6.91
C PRO A 411 -37.63 -22.54 -5.88
N THR A 412 -37.41 -22.09 -4.65
CA THR A 412 -37.21 -22.98 -3.51
C THR A 412 -38.48 -23.81 -3.39
N ILE A 413 -38.39 -25.10 -3.67
CA ILE A 413 -39.48 -26.03 -3.36
C ILE A 413 -39.52 -26.11 -1.85
N ASP A 414 -40.56 -25.54 -1.26
CA ASP A 414 -40.84 -25.62 0.16
C ASP A 414 -41.30 -27.06 0.46
N LEU A 415 -40.36 -27.95 0.77
CA LEU A 415 -40.65 -29.31 1.23
C LEU A 415 -40.97 -29.28 2.73
N THR A 416 -42.04 -28.60 3.11
CA THR A 416 -42.71 -28.84 4.38
C THR A 416 -44.06 -29.45 4.09
N GLU A 417 -44.30 -30.61 4.68
CA GLU A 417 -45.49 -31.48 4.56
C GLU A 417 -45.44 -32.50 3.41
N GLU A 418 -44.59 -33.52 3.53
CA GLU A 418 -44.93 -34.93 3.20
C GLU A 418 -43.69 -35.85 3.25
N THR A 419 -43.05 -36.01 4.41
CA THR A 419 -42.25 -37.23 4.71
C THR A 419 -42.18 -37.45 6.22
N LYS A 420 -43.34 -37.62 6.86
CA LYS A 420 -43.45 -38.43 8.08
C LYS A 420 -44.15 -39.72 7.67
N GLU A 421 -43.37 -40.66 7.14
CA GLU A 421 -43.57 -42.11 7.28
C GLU A 421 -42.61 -42.84 6.33
N LEU A 422 -42.06 -43.95 6.83
CA LEU A 422 -41.27 -44.97 6.14
C LEU A 422 -39.75 -44.75 6.08
N SER A 423 -39.13 -45.04 7.23
CA SER A 423 -37.88 -45.81 7.30
C SER A 423 -38.07 -47.18 6.64
N ASP A 424 -37.23 -47.55 5.65
CA ASP A 424 -36.47 -48.80 5.66
C ASP A 424 -35.67 -49.02 4.36
N LYS A 425 -34.35 -49.20 4.57
CA LYS A 425 -33.35 -49.95 3.79
C LYS A 425 -32.72 -49.34 2.51
N PRO A 426 -31.44 -49.76 2.25
CA PRO A 426 -30.49 -49.01 1.43
C PRO A 426 -30.49 -49.53 0.00
N ASP A 427 -30.27 -48.66 -0.98
CA ASP A 427 -29.73 -49.12 -2.25
C ASP A 427 -28.88 -48.09 -2.99
N SER A 428 -27.91 -48.69 -3.66
CA SER A 428 -26.73 -48.13 -4.30
C SER A 428 -26.98 -47.27 -5.55
N ASN A 429 -25.93 -46.51 -5.89
CA ASN A 429 -25.67 -45.84 -7.18
C ASN A 429 -26.61 -44.69 -7.57
N ASN A 430 -26.14 -43.46 -7.33
CA ASN A 430 -25.98 -42.51 -8.42
C ASN A 430 -24.89 -41.48 -8.10
N GLN A 431 -23.83 -41.56 -8.88
CA GLN A 431 -22.70 -40.65 -8.94
C GLN A 431 -23.14 -39.42 -9.75
N CYS A 432 -23.07 -38.22 -9.15
CA CYS A 432 -23.05 -36.98 -9.91
C CYS A 432 -22.05 -36.02 -9.26
N PHE A 433 -20.92 -35.87 -9.94
CA PHE A 433 -19.88 -34.90 -9.63
C PHE A 433 -20.43 -33.47 -9.77
N ILE A 434 -20.34 -32.69 -8.71
CA ILE A 434 -20.12 -31.24 -8.79
C ILE A 434 -19.01 -30.93 -7.78
N VAL A 435 -17.82 -30.66 -8.33
CA VAL A 435 -16.73 -30.00 -7.63
C VAL A 435 -17.08 -28.52 -7.65
N ASP A 436 -17.43 -27.98 -6.50
CA ASP A 436 -17.50 -26.54 -6.26
C ASP A 436 -16.56 -26.27 -5.09
N SER A 437 -15.29 -26.01 -5.40
CA SER A 437 -14.25 -25.67 -4.44
C SER A 437 -14.29 -24.16 -4.22
N SER A 438 -15.06 -23.74 -3.23
CA SER A 438 -14.87 -22.48 -2.52
C SER A 438 -15.40 -22.66 -1.11
N ASP A 439 -14.57 -23.26 -0.26
CA ASP A 439 -14.83 -23.44 1.16
C ASP A 439 -14.65 -22.09 1.89
N ASP A 440 -15.79 -21.49 2.26
CA ASP A 440 -15.90 -20.55 3.37
C ASP A 440 -16.61 -21.30 4.52
N GLU A 441 -15.85 -21.91 5.44
CA GLU A 441 -16.42 -22.44 6.68
C GLU A 441 -16.31 -21.43 7.81
N LYS A 442 -17.48 -20.95 8.26
CA LYS A 442 -17.71 -20.59 9.67
C LYS A 442 -18.37 -21.78 10.34
N SER A 443 -17.78 -22.32 11.40
CA SER A 443 -18.51 -23.14 12.37
C SER A 443 -18.22 -22.69 13.80
N VAL A 444 -19.30 -22.58 14.56
CA VAL A 444 -19.33 -22.39 16.02
C VAL A 444 -19.24 -23.79 16.62
N GLY A 445 -18.35 -23.98 17.59
CA GLY A 445 -17.85 -25.30 17.96
C GLY A 445 -18.64 -26.11 18.98
N GLU A 446 -18.10 -27.30 19.24
CA GLU A 446 -18.31 -28.07 20.46
C GLU A 446 -16.98 -28.74 20.86
N LYS A 447 -16.69 -28.68 22.17
CA LYS A 447 -15.43 -29.08 22.79
C LYS A 447 -15.20 -30.60 22.73
N SER A 448 -13.97 -31.01 22.45
CA SER A 448 -13.35 -32.13 23.17
C SER A 448 -11.82 -32.03 23.17
N SER A 449 -11.24 -32.39 24.31
CA SER A 449 -9.87 -32.17 24.75
C SER A 449 -8.86 -33.17 24.16
N VAL A 450 -7.72 -32.71 23.64
CA VAL A 450 -6.40 -33.38 23.73
C VAL A 450 -5.30 -32.31 23.72
N LEU A 451 -4.31 -32.45 24.62
CA LEU A 451 -3.11 -31.61 24.70
C LEU A 451 -2.22 -31.82 23.49
N GLU A 452 -1.73 -30.74 22.87
CA GLU A 452 -0.45 -30.70 22.17
C GLU A 452 0.14 -29.29 22.26
N THR A 453 1.45 -29.25 22.45
CA THR A 453 2.24 -28.10 22.91
C THR A 453 2.49 -27.08 21.80
N ASN A 454 1.99 -25.86 21.98
CA ASN A 454 2.34 -24.70 21.14
C ASN A 454 3.65 -24.07 21.62
N LYS A 455 4.60 -23.88 20.71
CA LYS A 455 5.55 -22.77 20.77
C LYS A 455 4.83 -21.56 20.16
N GLU A 456 4.61 -20.54 20.96
CA GLU A 456 4.05 -19.25 20.56
C GLU A 456 5.21 -18.33 20.16
N ASP A 457 5.23 -17.85 18.92
CA ASP A 457 6.03 -16.68 18.52
C ASP A 457 5.15 -15.44 18.70
N GLU A 458 5.54 -14.58 19.64
CA GLU A 458 4.86 -13.35 20.04
C GLU A 458 5.20 -12.13 19.13
N PRO A 459 4.42 -11.03 19.19
CA PRO A 459 4.54 -9.90 18.27
C PRO A 459 5.64 -8.91 18.70
N GLU A 460 6.91 -9.25 18.49
CA GLU A 460 8.04 -8.38 18.86
C GLU A 460 8.12 -7.08 18.04
N GLN A 461 7.62 -7.06 16.80
CA GLN A 461 7.91 -5.97 15.85
C GLN A 461 7.19 -4.64 16.14
N THR A 462 5.96 -4.66 16.69
CA THR A 462 5.24 -3.42 17.04
C THR A 462 5.91 -2.73 18.23
N ILE A 463 6.39 -3.53 19.19
CA ILE A 463 7.07 -3.05 20.39
C ILE A 463 8.45 -2.49 20.04
N GLU A 464 9.20 -3.16 19.13
CA GLU A 464 10.51 -2.68 18.68
C GLU A 464 10.45 -1.31 17.99
N ILE A 465 9.45 -1.06 17.13
CA ILE A 465 9.32 0.23 16.44
C ILE A 465 8.95 1.35 17.42
N VAL A 466 8.03 1.08 18.37
CA VAL A 466 7.65 2.05 19.40
C VAL A 466 8.86 2.41 20.27
N ASN A 467 9.66 1.41 20.66
CA ASN A 467 10.87 1.61 21.46
C ASN A 467 11.95 2.37 20.67
N ALA A 468 12.15 2.07 19.39
CA ALA A 468 13.12 2.77 18.54
C ALA A 468 12.75 4.26 18.33
N VAL A 469 11.46 4.56 18.12
CA VAL A 469 10.97 5.94 17.96
C VAL A 469 11.08 6.71 19.28
N GLU A 470 10.77 6.09 20.43
CA GLU A 470 10.99 6.72 21.74
C GLU A 470 12.47 7.04 22.00
N GLU A 471 13.39 6.14 21.62
CA GLU A 471 14.83 6.38 21.76
C GLU A 471 15.33 7.54 20.89
N GLU A 472 14.88 7.63 19.63
CA GLU A 472 15.23 8.75 18.75
C GLU A 472 14.67 10.07 19.28
N THR A 473 13.46 10.07 19.81
CA THR A 473 12.82 11.26 20.39
C THR A 473 13.56 11.73 21.64
N LYS A 474 13.95 10.79 22.54
CA LYS A 474 14.79 11.08 23.71
C LYS A 474 16.19 11.56 23.33
N LYS A 475 16.77 11.06 22.22
CA LYS A 475 18.06 11.53 21.68
C LYS A 475 17.96 12.95 21.10
N LYS A 476 16.88 13.27 20.37
CA LYS A 476 16.60 14.62 19.84
C LYS A 476 16.39 15.64 20.96
N GLU A 477 15.60 15.32 21.99
CA GLU A 477 15.42 16.20 23.15
C GLU A 477 16.73 16.45 23.93
N LYS A 478 17.58 15.43 24.08
CA LYS A 478 18.91 15.59 24.70
C LYS A 478 19.81 16.47 23.85
N LYS A 479 19.74 16.38 22.52
CA LYS A 479 20.53 17.21 21.59
C LYS A 479 20.09 18.68 21.62
N GLU A 480 18.77 18.94 21.62
CA GLU A 480 18.24 20.30 21.79
C GLU A 480 18.56 20.92 23.16
N LYS A 481 18.52 20.14 24.24
CA LYS A 481 18.92 20.60 25.58
C LYS A 481 20.42 20.90 25.66
N LYS A 482 21.25 20.22 24.86
CA LYS A 482 22.70 20.46 24.77
C LYS A 482 23.01 21.72 23.96
N GLU A 483 22.34 21.92 22.81
CA GLU A 483 22.47 23.15 22.00
C GLU A 483 21.92 24.40 22.70
N LYS A 484 20.84 24.28 23.49
CA LYS A 484 20.34 25.39 24.34
C LYS A 484 21.27 25.71 25.51
N LYS A 485 22.11 24.77 25.96
CA LYS A 485 23.15 25.02 26.98
C LYS A 485 24.40 25.65 26.38
N GLU A 486 24.80 25.27 25.15
CA GLU A 486 25.96 25.86 24.47
C GLU A 486 25.69 27.28 23.95
N LYS A 487 24.45 27.60 23.52
CA LYS A 487 24.07 28.97 23.10
C LYS A 487 23.99 30.00 24.23
N LYS A 488 24.16 29.62 25.49
CA LYS A 488 24.16 30.56 26.64
C LYS A 488 25.54 31.12 27.02
N ASN A 489 26.64 30.67 26.41
CA ASN A 489 28.00 31.06 26.79
C ASN A 489 28.87 31.57 25.63
N ILE A 490 28.40 32.59 24.88
CA ILE A 490 29.27 33.34 23.96
C ILE A 490 28.98 34.85 24.10
N PRO A 491 29.98 35.71 24.38
CA PRO A 491 29.77 37.14 24.51
C PRO A 491 29.55 37.79 23.14
N ILE A 492 28.56 38.67 23.09
CA ILE A 492 28.12 39.40 21.90
C ILE A 492 29.19 40.43 21.51
N ASN A 493 29.79 40.29 20.33
CA ASN A 493 30.53 41.36 19.67
C ASN A 493 29.83 41.72 18.36
N SER A 494 29.36 42.96 18.27
CA SER A 494 28.58 43.51 17.18
C SER A 494 29.43 43.77 15.93
N PHE A 495 29.07 43.20 14.78
CA PHE A 495 29.50 43.70 13.48
C PHE A 495 28.30 43.86 12.54
N LYS A 496 28.12 45.09 12.05
CA LYS A 496 27.13 45.50 11.03
C LYS A 496 27.60 45.01 9.67
N VAL A 497 26.71 44.40 8.89
CA VAL A 497 26.92 44.14 7.46
C VAL A 497 26.26 45.26 6.66
N ASN A 498 27.04 45.90 5.79
CA ASN A 498 26.61 46.90 4.83
C ASN A 498 26.32 46.20 3.50
N THR A 499 25.14 46.41 2.93
CA THR A 499 24.73 45.90 1.62
C THR A 499 25.16 46.86 0.52
N SER A 500 26.14 46.47 -0.31
CA SER A 500 26.29 46.96 -1.69
C SER A 500 27.45 46.25 -2.39
N THR A 501 27.13 45.41 -3.38
CA THR A 501 27.65 45.39 -4.78
C THR A 501 27.51 43.98 -5.36
N LEU A 502 26.59 43.86 -6.32
CA LEU A 502 26.60 42.85 -7.36
C LEU A 502 27.85 43.07 -8.21
N ASP A 503 28.57 41.99 -8.55
CA ASP A 503 29.24 41.89 -9.84
C ASP A 503 29.37 40.42 -10.27
N THR A 504 29.18 40.26 -11.57
CA THR A 504 29.00 39.05 -12.36
C THR A 504 30.27 38.19 -12.45
N ILE A 505 30.18 36.92 -12.10
CA ILE A 505 31.17 35.89 -12.48
C ILE A 505 30.56 35.03 -13.58
N SER A 506 31.27 34.92 -14.71
CA SER A 506 30.85 34.13 -15.86
C SER A 506 30.92 32.63 -15.56
N THR A 507 29.95 31.89 -16.09
CA THR A 507 29.75 30.44 -15.93
C THR A 507 30.95 29.57 -16.31
N GLU A 508 31.95 30.10 -17.00
CA GLU A 508 33.15 29.36 -17.40
C GLU A 508 34.19 29.22 -16.29
N GLU A 509 34.27 30.16 -15.32
CA GLU A 509 35.21 30.06 -14.19
C GLU A 509 34.74 29.07 -13.11
N PHE A 510 33.43 28.85 -12.99
CA PHE A 510 32.86 27.88 -12.05
C PHE A 510 33.07 26.42 -12.50
N ILE A 511 33.06 26.17 -13.81
CA ILE A 511 33.32 24.82 -14.35
C ILE A 511 34.82 24.47 -14.20
N ALA A 512 35.72 25.46 -14.27
CA ALA A 512 37.14 25.26 -14.06
C ALA A 512 37.51 24.97 -12.60
N SER A 513 36.72 25.40 -11.61
CA SER A 513 36.98 25.08 -10.20
C SER A 513 36.58 23.65 -9.81
N ILE A 514 35.57 23.07 -10.47
CA ILE A 514 35.09 21.71 -10.19
C ILE A 514 36.06 20.63 -10.70
N VAL A 515 36.80 20.90 -11.78
CA VAL A 515 37.75 19.93 -12.37
C VAL A 515 39.08 19.83 -11.58
N LYS A 516 39.31 20.72 -10.59
CA LYS A 516 40.56 20.74 -9.82
C LYS A 516 40.50 20.00 -8.48
N GLU A 517 39.32 19.57 -8.03
CA GLU A 517 39.14 18.80 -6.79
C GLU A 517 38.95 17.28 -7.00
N THR A 518 39.18 16.76 -8.21
CA THR A 518 39.19 15.31 -8.51
C THR A 518 40.51 14.82 -9.08
N LYS A 519 41.61 15.17 -8.41
CA LYS A 519 42.90 14.44 -8.52
C LYS A 519 43.53 14.20 -7.16
#